data_AF-A0A7H4LIL5-F1
#
_entry.id   AF-A0A7H4LIL5-F1
#
_cell.length_a   1.000
_cell.length_b   1.000
_cell.length_c   1.000
_cell.angle_alpha   90.00
_cell.angle_beta   90.00
_cell.angle_gamma   90.00
#
_symmetry.space_group_name_H-M   'P 1'
#
loop_
_entity.id
_entity.type
_entity.pdbx_description
1 polymer ?
#
loop_
_entity_poly.entity_id
_entity_poly.type
_entity_poly.pdbx_seq_one_letter_code
_entity_poly.pdbx_strand_id
1 'polypeptide(L)'
;MADSGDEAERRRRARYARKRGARWWLNQGARPPPAFDRRELDEFELERARRRRASCGNWSAGSSSGHWSAGSSSAGASSSRLVPVKREPEEAVPDAPPRRGVIGPEDYLPPGQEELLERVVLERSARELQEMEERIRRELEYEQLFLDSGLTASQAQASKEADLRVMREEKATLFVDLGSDSD
;
A
#
# COMPACT_ATOMS: atom_id res chain seq x y z
N MET A 1 -20.02 -25.65 -28.01
CA MET A 1 -18.71 -24.97 -28.00
C MET A 1 -18.92 -23.49 -27.69
N ALA A 2 -19.13 -23.14 -26.42
CA ALA A 2 -19.33 -21.76 -25.97
C ALA A 2 -18.91 -21.65 -24.51
N ASP A 3 -17.60 -21.51 -24.24
CA ASP A 3 -17.11 -21.29 -22.86
C ASP A 3 -15.69 -20.65 -22.79
N SER A 4 -15.33 -19.80 -23.77
CA SER A 4 -14.01 -19.14 -23.77
C SER A 4 -14.10 -17.65 -23.39
N GLY A 5 -15.19 -16.98 -23.75
CA GLY A 5 -15.40 -15.55 -23.46
C GLY A 5 -15.66 -15.28 -21.98
N ASP A 6 -16.51 -16.09 -21.34
CA ASP A 6 -16.87 -15.92 -19.94
C ASP A 6 -15.69 -16.14 -19.01
N GLU A 7 -14.81 -17.10 -19.31
CA GLU A 7 -13.65 -17.38 -18.48
C GLU A 7 -12.55 -16.32 -18.64
N ALA A 8 -12.36 -15.79 -19.86
CA ALA A 8 -11.46 -14.66 -20.11
C ALA A 8 -11.93 -13.39 -19.39
N GLU A 9 -13.24 -13.14 -19.38
CA GLU A 9 -13.82 -12.00 -18.69
C GLU A 9 -13.80 -12.17 -17.17
N ARG A 10 -14.03 -13.38 -16.66
CA ARG A 10 -13.87 -13.72 -15.23
C ARG A 10 -12.43 -13.47 -14.76
N ARG A 11 -11.44 -13.88 -15.56
CA ARG A 11 -10.01 -13.63 -15.28
C ARG A 11 -9.67 -12.14 -15.32
N ARG A 12 -10.23 -11.37 -16.27
CA ARG A 12 -10.05 -9.90 -16.30
C ARG A 12 -10.65 -9.25 -15.07
N ARG A 13 -11.89 -9.58 -14.70
CA ARG A 13 -12.57 -9.03 -13.51
C ARG A 13 -11.80 -9.34 -12.23
N ALA A 14 -11.30 -10.57 -12.08
CA ALA A 14 -10.45 -10.96 -10.96
C ALA A 14 -9.13 -10.17 -10.90
N ARG A 15 -8.47 -9.93 -12.05
CA ARG A 15 -7.27 -9.06 -12.11
C ARG A 15 -7.59 -7.60 -11.77
N TYR A 16 -8.72 -7.07 -12.24
CA TYR A 16 -9.16 -5.71 -11.90
C TYR A 16 -9.48 -5.54 -10.42
N ALA A 17 -10.11 -6.54 -9.79
CA ALA A 17 -10.38 -6.55 -8.35
C ALA A 17 -9.07 -6.57 -7.54
N ARG A 18 -8.11 -7.43 -7.93
CA ARG A 18 -6.77 -7.48 -7.33
C ARG A 18 -6.00 -6.17 -7.50
N LYS A 19 -5.99 -5.58 -8.70
CA LYS A 19 -5.38 -4.25 -8.95
C LYS A 19 -6.01 -3.15 -8.11
N ARG A 20 -7.33 -3.18 -7.87
CA ARG A 20 -8.00 -2.24 -6.93
C ARG A 20 -7.57 -2.46 -5.48
N GLY A 21 -7.45 -3.71 -5.05
CA GLY A 21 -6.93 -4.05 -3.71
C GLY A 21 -5.51 -3.55 -3.50
N ALA A 22 -4.59 -3.83 -4.42
CA ALA A 22 -3.20 -3.35 -4.37
C ALA A 22 -3.11 -1.82 -4.33
N ARG A 23 -3.98 -1.14 -5.09
CA ARG A 23 -4.07 0.33 -5.12
C ARG A 23 -4.50 0.92 -3.78
N TRP A 24 -5.35 0.23 -3.02
CA TRP A 24 -5.74 0.66 -1.67
C TRP A 24 -4.53 0.63 -0.73
N TRP A 25 -3.75 -0.45 -0.73
CA TRP A 25 -2.55 -0.58 0.10
C TRP A 25 -1.45 0.43 -0.25
N LEU A 26 -1.11 0.55 -1.54
CA LEU A 26 0.01 1.39 -2.01
C LEU A 26 -0.26 2.90 -1.94
N ASN A 27 -1.53 3.32 -1.88
CA ASN A 27 -1.89 4.72 -1.67
C ASN A 27 -1.84 5.13 -0.20
N GLN A 28 -2.01 4.18 0.73
CA GLN A 28 -1.91 4.42 2.18
C GLN A 28 -0.48 4.29 2.72
N GLY A 29 0.51 4.06 1.84
CA GLY A 29 1.90 3.83 2.25
C GLY A 29 2.14 2.48 2.93
N ALA A 30 1.13 1.60 2.93
CA ALA A 30 1.20 0.28 3.53
C ALA A 30 1.73 -0.76 2.53
N ARG A 31 2.50 -1.72 3.04
CA ARG A 31 3.03 -2.80 2.22
C ARG A 31 1.93 -3.81 1.92
N PRO A 32 1.64 -4.12 0.65
CA PRO A 32 0.61 -5.08 0.30
C PRO A 32 0.97 -6.50 0.80
N PRO A 33 -0.03 -7.34 1.13
CA PRO A 33 0.17 -8.70 1.61
C PRO A 33 1.05 -9.55 0.67
N PRO A 34 1.79 -10.55 1.19
CA PRO A 34 2.68 -11.41 0.39
C PRO A 34 1.95 -12.27 -0.66
N ALA A 35 0.62 -12.34 -0.61
CA ALA A 35 -0.22 -12.98 -1.62
C ALA A 35 -0.31 -12.20 -2.95
N PHE A 36 0.22 -10.98 -3.02
CA PHE A 36 0.34 -10.24 -4.27
C PHE A 36 1.61 -10.66 -5.02
N ASP A 37 1.43 -11.14 -6.25
CA ASP A 37 2.55 -11.48 -7.13
C ASP A 37 3.45 -10.25 -7.36
N ARG A 38 4.77 -10.43 -7.20
CA ARG A 38 5.77 -9.37 -7.42
C ARG A 38 5.59 -8.66 -8.76
N ARG A 39 5.26 -9.41 -9.82
CA ARG A 39 5.00 -8.87 -11.16
C ARG A 39 3.81 -7.92 -11.21
N GLU A 40 2.76 -8.18 -10.44
CA GLU A 40 1.56 -7.32 -10.41
C GLU A 40 1.81 -6.01 -9.63
N LEU A 41 2.68 -6.08 -8.62
CA LEU A 41 3.15 -4.90 -7.87
C LEU A 41 4.06 -4.02 -8.72
N ASP A 42 5.01 -4.62 -9.44
CA ASP A 42 5.92 -3.92 -10.35
C ASP A 42 5.15 -3.21 -11.48
N GLU A 43 4.15 -3.86 -12.06
CA GLU A 43 3.25 -3.22 -13.04
C GLU A 43 2.54 -2.00 -12.46
N PHE A 44 2.11 -2.07 -11.21
CA PHE A 44 1.39 -0.99 -10.55
C PHE A 44 2.30 0.19 -10.23
N GLU A 45 3.51 -0.05 -9.73
CA GLU A 45 4.50 1.00 -9.52
C GLU A 45 4.92 1.66 -10.85
N LEU A 46 5.08 0.86 -11.90
CA LEU A 46 5.36 1.37 -13.24
C LEU A 46 4.21 2.23 -13.78
N GLU A 47 2.95 1.82 -13.56
CA GLU A 47 1.78 2.61 -13.95
C GLU A 47 1.65 3.89 -13.10
N ARG A 48 1.97 3.84 -11.81
CA ARG A 48 2.05 5.02 -10.93
C ARG A 48 3.14 5.98 -11.38
N ALA A 49 4.31 5.47 -11.77
CA ALA A 49 5.41 6.25 -12.32
C ALA A 49 5.03 6.87 -13.67
N ARG A 50 4.33 6.14 -14.54
CA ARG A 50 3.78 6.67 -15.81
C ARG A 50 2.76 7.78 -15.56
N ARG A 51 1.85 7.64 -14.58
CA ARG A 51 0.90 8.70 -14.21
C ARG A 51 1.60 9.93 -13.64
N ARG A 52 2.63 9.76 -12.81
CA ARG A 52 3.47 10.87 -12.36
C ARG A 52 4.19 11.54 -13.53
N ARG A 53 4.66 10.75 -14.51
CA ARG A 53 5.35 11.25 -15.71
C ARG A 53 4.41 11.95 -16.70
N ALA A 54 3.17 11.50 -16.82
CA ALA A 54 2.12 12.18 -17.58
C ALA A 54 1.60 13.44 -16.85
N SER A 55 1.58 13.40 -15.51
CA SER A 55 1.24 14.54 -14.65
C SER A 55 2.35 15.57 -14.53
N CYS A 56 3.58 15.26 -14.94
CA CYS A 56 4.70 16.20 -15.00
C CYS A 56 4.91 16.74 -16.44
N GLY A 57 3.82 16.98 -17.16
CA GLY A 57 3.84 17.72 -18.42
C GLY A 57 3.79 19.23 -18.22
N ASN A 58 4.55 19.81 -17.25
CA ASN A 58 4.85 21.25 -17.26
C ASN A 58 5.95 21.71 -16.28
N TRP A 59 6.96 20.91 -15.99
CA TRP A 59 8.12 21.39 -15.23
C TRP A 59 9.36 21.13 -16.09
N SER A 60 9.57 22.01 -17.06
CA SER A 60 10.81 22.07 -17.83
C SER A 60 11.28 23.51 -17.88
N ALA A 61 12.33 23.79 -17.11
CA ALA A 61 13.51 24.52 -17.56
C ALA A 61 14.42 24.74 -16.33
N GLY A 62 15.64 24.21 -16.37
CA GLY A 62 16.65 24.59 -15.39
C GLY A 62 17.74 23.55 -15.16
N SER A 63 18.41 23.12 -16.24
CA SER A 63 19.80 22.64 -16.11
C SER A 63 20.69 23.77 -15.62
N SER A 64 21.49 23.52 -14.58
CA SER A 64 22.83 24.11 -14.38
C SER A 64 23.47 23.40 -13.19
N SER A 65 24.41 22.46 -13.40
CA SER A 65 25.85 22.73 -13.42
C SER A 65 26.31 23.60 -12.24
N GLY A 66 27.06 22.96 -11.33
CA GLY A 66 27.46 23.57 -10.07
C GLY A 66 28.46 24.70 -10.22
N HIS A 67 28.40 25.65 -9.27
CA HIS A 67 29.51 26.52 -8.89
C HIS A 67 29.13 27.45 -7.71
N TRP A 68 29.75 27.19 -6.56
CA TRP A 68 30.29 28.09 -5.54
C TRP A 68 29.67 29.49 -5.38
N SER A 69 29.14 29.71 -4.17
CA SER A 69 28.87 31.01 -3.57
C SER A 69 30.07 31.95 -3.64
N ALA A 70 29.84 33.16 -4.12
CA ALA A 70 30.67 34.32 -3.80
C ALA A 70 29.85 35.62 -3.97
N GLY A 71 29.79 36.39 -2.89
CA GLY A 71 30.13 37.81 -2.97
C GLY A 71 29.03 38.82 -3.30
N SER A 72 28.81 39.67 -2.29
CA SER A 72 28.91 41.13 -2.41
C SER A 72 27.64 41.95 -2.64
N SER A 73 27.35 42.72 -1.59
CA SER A 73 26.55 43.94 -1.52
C SER A 73 26.95 45.00 -2.56
N SER A 74 25.99 45.83 -2.99
CA SER A 74 25.93 47.28 -2.71
C SER A 74 25.07 48.04 -3.74
N ALA A 75 24.31 49.00 -3.20
CA ALA A 75 23.90 50.30 -3.74
C ALA A 75 23.32 50.43 -5.18
N GLY A 76 22.17 51.11 -5.31
CA GLY A 76 21.81 51.73 -6.59
C GLY A 76 20.36 52.20 -6.77
N ALA A 77 20.08 53.42 -6.30
CA ALA A 77 19.25 54.46 -6.94
C ALA A 77 17.91 54.15 -7.67
N SER A 78 16.84 54.70 -7.10
CA SER A 78 15.93 55.72 -7.67
C SER A 78 15.07 55.47 -8.94
N SER A 79 13.75 55.67 -8.71
CA SER A 79 12.84 56.59 -9.41
C SER A 79 12.50 56.36 -10.90
N SER A 80 11.22 56.09 -11.19
CA SER A 80 10.44 56.86 -12.18
C SER A 80 8.94 56.53 -12.11
N ARG A 81 8.15 57.48 -12.62
CA ARG A 81 6.72 57.71 -12.38
C ARG A 81 5.82 57.14 -13.51
N LEU A 82 4.69 56.54 -13.09
CA LEU A 82 3.34 56.50 -13.68
C LEU A 82 3.07 55.84 -15.06
N VAL A 83 2.14 54.85 -15.10
CA VAL A 83 0.87 54.87 -15.88
C VAL A 83 -0.17 53.92 -15.22
N PRO A 84 -1.41 54.35 -14.90
CA PRO A 84 -2.51 53.44 -14.59
C PRO A 84 -3.04 52.78 -15.88
N VAL A 85 -2.86 51.46 -16.00
CA VAL A 85 -3.41 50.66 -17.10
C VAL A 85 -4.94 50.63 -16.97
N LYS A 86 -5.63 50.91 -18.09
CA LYS A 86 -7.09 50.89 -18.17
C LYS A 86 -7.63 49.50 -17.86
N ARG A 87 -8.65 49.49 -17.00
CA ARG A 87 -9.46 48.34 -16.61
C ARG A 87 -10.47 48.07 -17.74
N GLU A 88 -10.31 46.98 -18.46
CA GLU A 88 -11.35 46.47 -19.39
C GLU A 88 -12.27 45.49 -18.65
N PRO A 89 -13.58 45.48 -18.95
CA PRO A 89 -14.56 44.65 -18.24
C PRO A 89 -14.57 43.20 -18.74
N GLU A 90 -14.48 42.29 -17.78
CA GLU A 90 -15.05 40.94 -17.70
C GLU A 90 -15.59 40.30 -19.00
N GLU A 91 -14.87 39.32 -19.53
CA GLU A 91 -15.45 38.30 -20.42
C GLU A 91 -15.48 36.96 -19.68
N ALA A 92 -16.69 36.54 -19.30
CA ALA A 92 -16.96 35.29 -18.61
C ALA A 92 -16.64 34.11 -19.55
N VAL A 93 -15.58 33.36 -19.24
CA VAL A 93 -15.30 32.04 -19.81
C VAL A 93 -15.80 30.98 -18.83
N PRO A 94 -16.94 30.30 -19.09
CA PRO A 94 -17.40 29.23 -18.23
C PRO A 94 -16.84 27.90 -18.73
N ASP A 95 -15.51 27.68 -18.66
CA ASP A 95 -14.97 26.31 -18.82
C ASP A 95 -13.54 26.12 -18.27
N ALA A 96 -13.24 26.72 -17.11
CA ALA A 96 -12.06 26.35 -16.33
C ALA A 96 -12.52 25.60 -15.07
N PRO A 97 -11.99 24.38 -14.78
CA PRO A 97 -12.24 23.75 -13.48
C PRO A 97 -11.83 24.75 -12.39
N PRO A 98 -12.65 24.94 -11.33
CA PRO A 98 -12.40 25.96 -10.33
C PRO A 98 -10.96 25.78 -9.84
N ARG A 99 -10.12 26.78 -10.10
CA ARG A 99 -8.78 26.86 -9.52
C ARG A 99 -9.03 26.77 -8.02
N ARG A 100 -8.56 25.71 -7.36
CA ARG A 100 -8.72 25.53 -5.91
C ARG A 100 -8.39 26.87 -5.25
N GLY A 101 -9.42 27.50 -4.70
CA GLY A 101 -9.33 28.84 -4.14
C GLY A 101 -8.29 28.86 -3.04
N VAL A 102 -7.70 30.04 -2.85
CA VAL A 102 -7.00 30.35 -1.60
C VAL A 102 -8.03 30.17 -0.48
N ILE A 103 -7.71 29.33 0.51
CA ILE A 103 -8.59 29.07 1.66
C ILE A 103 -8.89 30.41 2.33
N GLY A 104 -10.14 30.82 2.28
CA GLY A 104 -10.64 32.06 2.85
C GLY A 104 -10.98 31.91 4.32
N PRO A 105 -11.15 33.01 5.06
CA PRO A 105 -11.64 32.99 6.44
C PRO A 105 -13.01 32.29 6.58
N GLU A 106 -13.82 32.29 5.51
CA GLU A 106 -15.12 31.60 5.44
C GLU A 106 -15.02 30.07 5.41
N ASP A 107 -13.83 29.53 5.09
CA ASP A 107 -13.58 28.08 5.04
C ASP A 107 -13.23 27.50 6.43
N TYR A 108 -13.07 28.36 7.44
CA TYR A 108 -12.82 27.95 8.82
C TYR A 108 -14.14 27.72 9.56
N LEU A 109 -14.11 26.87 10.59
CA LEU A 109 -15.28 26.71 11.45
C LEU A 109 -15.58 28.04 12.16
N PRO A 110 -16.87 28.36 12.36
CA PRO A 110 -17.28 29.45 13.22
C PRO A 110 -16.69 29.29 14.63
N PRO A 111 -16.26 30.39 15.27
CA PRO A 111 -15.74 30.35 16.64
C PRO A 111 -16.75 29.71 17.60
N GLY A 112 -16.30 28.78 18.43
CA GLY A 112 -17.12 28.06 19.41
C GLY A 112 -17.68 26.71 18.93
N GLN A 113 -17.35 26.28 17.71
CA GLN A 113 -17.69 24.95 17.19
C GLN A 113 -16.51 23.96 17.25
N GLU A 114 -15.34 24.40 17.68
CA GLU A 114 -14.13 23.58 17.76
C GLU A 114 -14.33 22.40 18.71
N GLU A 115 -15.00 22.61 19.84
CA GLU A 115 -15.29 21.55 20.82
C GLU A 115 -16.20 20.44 20.26
N LEU A 116 -17.16 20.79 19.39
CA LEU A 116 -18.04 19.81 18.76
C LEU A 116 -17.27 18.99 17.73
N LEU A 117 -16.40 19.65 16.96
CA LEU A 117 -15.51 18.96 16.01
C LEU A 117 -14.55 18.03 16.75
N GLU A 118 -13.95 18.49 17.84
CA GLU A 118 -13.05 17.68 18.68
C GLU A 118 -13.77 16.43 19.21
N ARG A 119 -15.00 16.56 19.71
CA ARG A 119 -15.80 15.41 20.16
C ARG A 119 -16.07 14.41 19.03
N VAL A 120 -16.45 14.89 17.84
CA VAL A 120 -16.69 14.02 16.67
C VAL A 120 -15.41 13.31 16.23
N VAL A 121 -14.28 14.02 16.24
CA VAL A 121 -12.97 13.45 15.88
C VAL A 121 -12.55 12.40 16.92
N LEU A 122 -12.72 12.68 18.21
CA LEU A 122 -12.41 11.74 19.30
C LEU A 122 -13.33 10.52 19.28
N GLU A 123 -14.62 10.69 19.03
CA GLU A 123 -15.56 9.57 18.94
C GLU A 123 -15.21 8.68 17.74
N ARG A 124 -14.89 9.29 16.60
CA ARG A 124 -14.48 8.57 15.42
C ARG A 124 -13.16 7.83 15.65
N SER A 125 -12.17 8.48 16.26
CA SER A 125 -10.86 7.85 16.53
C SER A 125 -11.00 6.72 17.54
N ALA A 126 -11.85 6.84 18.55
CA ALA A 126 -12.14 5.76 19.49
C ALA A 126 -12.73 4.52 18.78
N ARG A 127 -13.66 4.72 17.84
CA ARG A 127 -14.22 3.62 17.04
C ARG A 127 -13.16 2.99 16.13
N GLU A 128 -12.32 3.80 15.50
CA GLU A 128 -11.23 3.32 14.65
C GLU A 128 -10.18 2.51 15.45
N LEU A 129 -9.87 2.95 16.67
CA LEU A 129 -8.98 2.21 17.59
C LEU A 129 -9.57 0.87 17.99
N GLN A 130 -10.86 0.82 18.35
CA GLN A 130 -11.55 -0.42 18.69
C GLN A 130 -11.55 -1.41 17.51
N GLU A 131 -11.83 -0.93 16.30
CA GLU A 131 -11.81 -1.79 15.10
C GLU A 131 -10.40 -2.34 14.85
N MET A 132 -9.37 -1.53 15.02
CA MET A 132 -7.98 -1.95 14.90
C MET A 132 -7.61 -2.99 15.96
N GLU A 133 -8.00 -2.80 17.21
CA GLU A 133 -7.78 -3.77 18.29
C GLU A 133 -8.47 -5.10 18.01
N GLU A 134 -9.70 -5.09 17.50
CA GLU A 134 -10.39 -6.31 17.09
C GLU A 134 -9.66 -7.03 15.94
N ARG A 135 -9.12 -6.28 14.98
CA ARG A 135 -8.32 -6.87 13.90
C ARG A 135 -7.06 -7.52 14.43
N ILE A 136 -6.32 -6.83 15.30
CA ILE A 136 -5.12 -7.36 15.95
C ILE A 136 -5.46 -8.63 16.73
N ARG A 137 -6.56 -8.62 17.49
CA ARG A 137 -7.00 -9.78 18.26
C ARG A 137 -7.29 -10.98 17.34
N ARG A 138 -8.01 -10.77 16.24
CA ARG A 138 -8.29 -11.84 15.27
C ARG A 138 -7.02 -12.35 14.60
N GLU A 139 -6.08 -11.47 14.26
CA GLU A 139 -4.77 -11.87 13.71
C GLU A 139 -4.00 -12.76 14.67
N LEU A 140 -3.95 -12.40 15.96
CA LEU A 140 -3.32 -13.23 17.00
C LEU A 140 -4.01 -14.59 17.16
N GLU A 141 -5.34 -14.64 17.11
CA GLU A 141 -6.10 -15.89 17.14
C GLU A 141 -5.74 -16.78 15.93
N TYR A 142 -5.57 -16.21 14.74
CA TYR A 142 -5.12 -16.97 13.56
C TYR A 142 -3.68 -17.45 13.68
N GLU A 143 -2.77 -16.62 14.19
CA GLU A 143 -1.38 -17.02 14.41
C GLU A 143 -1.28 -18.19 15.39
N GLN A 144 -2.08 -18.15 16.48
CA GLN A 144 -2.13 -19.25 17.43
C GLN A 144 -2.64 -20.53 16.79
N LEU A 145 -3.75 -20.48 16.05
CA LEU A 145 -4.27 -21.64 15.33
C LEU A 145 -3.27 -22.19 14.32
N PHE A 146 -2.53 -21.31 13.63
CA PHE A 146 -1.50 -21.70 12.69
C PHE A 146 -0.37 -22.46 13.40
N LEU A 147 0.14 -21.94 14.52
CA LEU A 147 1.19 -22.59 15.31
C LEU A 147 0.73 -23.95 15.86
N ASP A 148 -0.47 -24.03 16.42
CA ASP A 148 -1.02 -25.27 16.96
C ASP A 148 -1.20 -26.33 15.86
N SER A 149 -1.69 -25.92 14.68
CA SER A 149 -1.79 -26.81 13.51
C SER A 149 -0.42 -27.31 13.04
N GLY A 150 0.61 -26.45 13.07
CA GLY A 150 1.98 -26.81 12.72
C GLY A 150 2.60 -27.77 13.71
N LEU A 151 2.40 -27.54 15.02
CA LEU A 151 2.89 -28.41 16.08
C LEU A 151 2.27 -29.80 16.02
N THR A 152 0.95 -29.88 15.85
CA THR A 152 0.25 -31.17 15.74
C THR A 152 0.68 -31.94 14.48
N ALA A 153 0.86 -31.26 13.35
CA ALA A 153 1.38 -31.88 12.14
C ALA A 153 2.82 -32.40 12.33
N SER A 154 3.69 -31.61 12.96
CA SER A 154 5.07 -32.00 13.28
C SER A 154 5.12 -33.21 14.22
N GLN A 155 4.30 -33.20 15.27
CA GLN A 155 4.20 -34.31 16.21
C GLN A 155 3.71 -35.60 15.51
N ALA A 156 2.72 -35.48 14.61
CA ALA A 156 2.24 -36.62 13.83
C ALA A 156 3.33 -37.17 12.88
N GLN A 157 4.16 -36.30 12.30
CA GLN A 157 5.30 -36.73 11.49
C GLN A 157 6.36 -37.43 12.35
N ALA A 158 6.73 -36.87 13.50
CA ALA A 158 7.69 -37.46 14.42
C ALA A 158 7.23 -38.83 14.95
N SER A 159 5.94 -38.98 15.28
CA SER A 159 5.36 -40.27 15.67
C SER A 159 5.46 -41.31 14.55
N LYS A 160 5.11 -40.93 13.32
CA LYS A 160 5.21 -41.84 12.16
C LYS A 160 6.66 -42.25 11.90
N GLU A 161 7.60 -41.33 12.05
CA GLU A 161 9.03 -41.62 11.88
C GLU A 161 9.54 -42.58 12.97
N ALA A 162 9.10 -42.38 14.23
CA ALA A 162 9.41 -43.28 15.33
C ALA A 162 8.86 -44.69 15.08
N ASP A 163 7.60 -44.82 14.66
CA ASP A 163 6.99 -46.11 14.33
C ASP A 163 7.73 -46.82 13.20
N LEU A 164 8.10 -46.09 12.15
CA LEU A 164 8.89 -46.63 11.04
C LEU A 164 10.28 -47.10 11.49
N ARG A 165 10.88 -46.41 12.46
CA ARG A 165 12.17 -46.80 13.03
C ARG A 165 12.05 -48.10 13.82
N VAL A 166 11.05 -48.23 14.69
CA VAL A 166 10.77 -49.49 15.42
C VAL A 166 10.56 -50.64 14.44
N MET A 167 9.70 -50.45 13.44
CA MET A 167 9.46 -51.47 12.40
C MET A 167 10.73 -51.89 11.63
N ARG A 168 11.70 -50.98 11.45
CA ARG A 168 12.98 -51.31 10.81
C ARG A 168 13.89 -52.09 11.75
N GLU A 169 13.93 -51.72 13.03
CA GLU A 169 14.72 -52.42 14.05
C GLU A 169 14.21 -53.86 14.25
N GLU A 170 12.88 -54.05 14.35
CA GLU A 170 12.26 -55.38 14.42
C GLU A 170 12.53 -56.24 13.17
N LYS A 171 12.48 -55.63 11.98
CA LYS A 171 12.84 -56.35 10.75
C LYS A 171 14.32 -56.73 10.73
N ALA A 172 15.20 -55.88 11.26
CA ALA A 172 16.62 -56.17 11.33
C ALA A 172 16.90 -57.33 12.30
N THR A 173 16.23 -57.40 13.46
CA THR A 173 16.40 -58.52 14.40
C THR A 173 15.90 -59.83 13.81
N LEU A 174 14.73 -59.84 13.16
CA LEU A 174 14.21 -61.04 12.47
C LEU A 174 15.16 -61.53 11.36
N PHE A 175 15.79 -60.61 10.62
CA PHE A 175 16.72 -60.98 9.55
C PHE A 175 18.04 -61.55 10.07
N VAL A 176 18.50 -61.09 11.24
CA VAL A 176 19.69 -61.64 11.93
C VAL A 176 19.40 -63.05 12.45
N ASP A 177 18.24 -63.31 13.03
CA ASP A 177 17.86 -64.63 13.54
C ASP A 177 17.75 -65.69 12.42
N LEU A 178 17.22 -65.33 11.25
CA LEU A 178 17.12 -66.24 10.10
C LEU A 178 18.48 -66.55 9.43
N GLY A 179 19.49 -65.70 9.61
CA GLY A 179 20.85 -65.92 9.11
C GLY A 179 21.73 -66.76 10.03
N SER A 180 21.31 -66.98 11.29
CA SER A 180 22.06 -67.76 12.28
C SER A 180 21.72 -69.26 12.30
N ASP A 181 20.67 -69.69 11.60
CA ASP A 181 20.27 -71.11 11.47
C ASP A 181 20.87 -71.80 10.22
N SER A 182 21.91 -71.20 9.63
CA SER A 182 22.60 -71.67 8.42
C SER A 182 24.10 -71.86 8.67
N ASP A 183 24.48 -72.75 9.58
CA ASP A 183 25.78 -73.45 9.64
C ASP A 183 25.68 -74.73 10.48
#